data_AF-A0A935CBZ8-F1
#
_entry.id   AF-A0A935CBZ8-F1
#
_cell.length_a   1.000
_cell.length_b   1.000
_cell.length_c   1.000
_cell.angle_alpha   90.00
_cell.angle_beta   90.00
_cell.angle_gamma   90.00
#
_symmetry.space_group_name_H-M   'P 1'
#
loop_
_entity.id
_entity.type
_entity.pdbx_description
1 polymer ?
#
loop_
_entity_poly.entity_id
_entity_poly.type
_entity_poly.pdbx_seq_one_letter_code
_entity_poly.pdbx_strand_id
1 'polypeptide(L)'
;MNKIDWSVSVVLIGVVLGWLLNQISGWTQNRKDDRKIKKLVLYNLLGVNLILNQLNNEEEIDIISTKVLLKYPAKDQTEELKESLFKFYQSFYNDFIRNIVIKKLADIKLTYSTSIEKLASIKPVIAYRLHGKTEIIETLDSIESYYGNFLEKSTESSEETEDIISFFKSNVISEVIANTISDLEREIRLIAFSVGFVTWFKIFLSFRSDKNRIRSERIKRIDQLFEKANKELFPNANK
;
A
#
# COMPACT_ATOMS: atom_id res chain seq x y z
N MET A 1 -66.86 18.36 -34.50
CA MET A 1 -65.85 17.48 -33.87
C MET A 1 -64.51 17.79 -34.51
N ASN A 2 -63.63 18.52 -33.82
CA ASN A 2 -62.30 18.84 -34.33
C ASN A 2 -61.47 17.55 -34.33
N LYS A 3 -61.04 17.10 -35.52
CA LYS A 3 -60.03 16.04 -35.65
C LYS A 3 -58.74 16.61 -35.08
N ILE A 4 -58.40 16.22 -33.86
CA ILE A 4 -57.09 16.51 -33.27
C ILE A 4 -56.06 15.94 -34.23
N ASP A 5 -55.16 16.80 -34.70
CA ASP A 5 -54.15 16.44 -35.68
C ASP A 5 -53.06 15.61 -34.99
N TRP A 6 -53.26 14.29 -35.02
CA TRP A 6 -52.37 13.30 -34.39
C TRP A 6 -50.92 13.42 -34.86
N SER A 7 -50.70 13.96 -36.06
CA SER A 7 -49.38 14.24 -36.63
C SER A 7 -48.54 15.15 -35.73
N VAL A 8 -49.13 16.24 -35.21
CA VAL A 8 -48.46 17.22 -34.35
C VAL A 8 -48.06 16.59 -33.01
N SER A 9 -48.92 15.72 -32.47
CA SER A 9 -48.65 15.03 -31.21
C SER A 9 -47.48 14.05 -31.33
N VAL A 10 -47.40 13.30 -32.43
CA VAL A 10 -46.29 12.36 -32.70
C VAL A 10 -44.96 13.09 -32.89
N VAL A 11 -44.95 14.22 -33.61
CA VAL A 11 -43.74 15.04 -33.81
C VAL A 11 -43.25 15.59 -32.48
N LEU A 12 -44.14 16.13 -31.64
CA LEU A 12 -43.77 16.63 -30.31
C LEU A 12 -43.20 15.54 -29.40
N ILE A 13 -43.80 14.34 -29.40
CA ILE A 13 -43.28 13.19 -28.65
C ILE A 13 -41.89 12.80 -29.16
N GLY A 14 -41.68 12.77 -30.49
CA GLY A 14 -40.38 12.47 -31.10
C GLY A 14 -39.29 13.45 -30.68
N VAL A 15 -39.59 14.75 -30.64
CA VAL A 15 -38.65 15.79 -30.19
C VAL A 15 -38.29 15.62 -28.71
N VAL A 16 -39.28 15.37 -27.85
CA VAL A 16 -39.05 15.15 -26.42
C VAL A 16 -38.21 13.90 -26.16
N LEU A 17 -38.50 12.80 -26.86
CA LEU A 17 -37.72 11.56 -26.76
C LEU A 17 -36.29 11.74 -27.27
N GLY A 18 -36.10 12.46 -28.39
CA GLY A 18 -34.76 12.76 -28.92
C GLY A 18 -33.92 13.59 -27.95
N TRP A 19 -34.52 14.61 -27.32
CA TRP A 19 -33.85 15.40 -26.29
C TRP A 19 -33.50 14.57 -25.05
N LEU A 20 -34.45 13.74 -24.57
CA LEU A 20 -34.25 12.90 -23.40
C LEU A 20 -33.17 11.83 -23.62
N LEU A 21 -33.12 11.21 -24.80
CA LEU A 21 -32.06 10.28 -25.18
C LEU A 21 -30.68 10.96 -25.24
N ASN A 22 -30.61 12.19 -25.76
CA ASN A 22 -29.36 12.95 -25.81
C ASN A 22 -28.86 13.27 -24.38
N GLN A 23 -29.75 13.66 -23.47
CA GLN A 23 -29.41 13.92 -22.07
C GLN A 23 -28.95 12.65 -21.35
N ILE A 24 -29.63 11.51 -21.57
CA ILE A 24 -29.21 10.21 -21.03
C ILE A 24 -27.81 9.86 -21.53
N SER A 25 -27.53 10.05 -22.83
CA SER A 25 -26.21 9.79 -23.41
C SER A 25 -25.11 10.60 -22.70
N GLY A 26 -25.28 11.92 -22.58
CA GLY A 26 -24.32 12.78 -21.88
C GLY A 26 -24.12 12.38 -20.42
N TRP A 27 -25.21 12.06 -19.70
CA TRP A 27 -25.15 11.59 -18.33
C TRP A 27 -24.40 10.26 -18.18
N THR A 28 -24.60 9.31 -19.10
CA THR A 28 -23.85 8.05 -19.07
C THR A 28 -22.37 8.24 -19.36
N GLN A 29 -22.00 9.19 -20.22
CA GLN A 29 -20.61 9.50 -20.53
C GLN A 29 -19.90 10.13 -19.32
N ASN A 30 -20.51 11.13 -18.68
CA ASN A 30 -19.98 11.74 -17.47
C ASN A 30 -19.75 10.69 -16.36
N ARG A 31 -20.71 9.77 -16.17
CA ARG A 31 -20.56 8.66 -15.21
C ARG A 31 -19.42 7.71 -15.54
N LYS A 32 -19.15 7.46 -16.82
CA LYS A 32 -18.01 6.62 -17.25
C LYS A 32 -16.69 7.32 -16.93
N ASP A 33 -16.58 8.61 -17.20
CA ASP A 33 -15.36 9.37 -16.96
C ASP A 33 -15.08 9.53 -15.45
N ASP A 34 -16.11 9.82 -14.64
CA ASP A 34 -16.02 9.78 -13.18
C ASP A 34 -15.49 8.42 -12.67
N ARG A 35 -16.01 7.34 -13.26
CA ARG A 35 -15.61 5.98 -12.87
C ARG A 35 -14.17 5.68 -13.26
N LYS A 36 -13.68 6.19 -14.39
CA LYS A 36 -12.27 6.07 -14.79
C LYS A 36 -11.37 6.78 -13.80
N ILE A 37 -11.70 8.01 -13.40
CA ILE A 37 -10.93 8.78 -12.42
C ILE A 37 -10.88 8.02 -11.08
N LYS A 38 -12.02 7.56 -10.57
CA LYS A 38 -12.07 6.79 -9.30
C LYS A 38 -11.25 5.51 -9.37
N LYS A 39 -11.26 4.79 -10.50
CA LYS A 39 -10.44 3.59 -10.70
C LYS A 39 -8.95 3.90 -10.72
N LEU A 40 -8.54 5.01 -11.36
CA LEU A 40 -7.16 5.46 -11.38
C LEU A 40 -6.67 5.79 -9.97
N VAL A 41 -7.47 6.55 -9.20
CA VAL A 41 -7.16 6.86 -7.80
C VAL A 41 -7.04 5.57 -6.98
N LEU A 42 -8.01 4.66 -7.11
CA LEU A 42 -8.00 3.39 -6.41
C LEU A 42 -6.74 2.56 -6.71
N TYR A 43 -6.32 2.54 -7.97
CA TYR A 43 -5.09 1.87 -8.39
C TYR A 43 -3.86 2.48 -7.70
N ASN A 44 -3.74 3.81 -7.67
CA ASN A 44 -2.61 4.48 -7.04
C ASN A 44 -2.60 4.33 -5.52
N LEU A 45 -3.77 4.36 -4.86
CA LEU A 45 -3.88 4.07 -3.44
C LEU A 45 -3.45 2.64 -3.10
N LEU A 46 -3.82 1.66 -3.93
CA LEU A 46 -3.34 0.28 -3.77
C LEU A 46 -1.82 0.18 -3.94
N GLY A 47 -1.25 0.98 -4.86
CA GLY A 47 0.21 1.10 -5.03
C GLY A 47 0.92 1.62 -3.79
N VAL A 48 0.43 2.72 -3.20
CA VAL A 48 0.94 3.25 -1.92
C VAL A 48 0.82 2.19 -0.83
N ASN A 49 -0.35 1.56 -0.72
CA ASN A 49 -0.60 0.55 0.31
C ASN A 49 0.35 -0.64 0.18
N LEU A 50 0.66 -1.07 -1.04
CA LEU A 50 1.61 -2.15 -1.28
C LEU A 50 3.01 -1.79 -0.75
N ILE A 51 3.48 -0.57 -0.99
CA ILE A 51 4.80 -0.13 -0.49
C ILE A 51 4.82 -0.03 1.03
N LEU A 52 3.80 0.58 1.63
CA LEU A 52 3.74 0.67 3.09
C LEU A 52 3.73 -0.72 3.74
N ASN A 53 2.98 -1.69 3.17
CA ASN A 53 3.00 -3.08 3.63
C ASN A 53 4.30 -3.84 3.30
N GLN A 54 5.17 -3.32 2.44
CA GLN A 54 6.53 -3.86 2.24
C GLN A 54 7.51 -3.30 3.27
N LEU A 55 7.24 -2.10 3.79
CA LEU A 55 8.02 -1.46 4.84
C LEU A 55 7.67 -1.99 6.24
N ASN A 56 6.40 -2.37 6.46
CA ASN A 56 5.99 -3.05 7.68
C ASN A 56 6.33 -4.54 7.60
N ASN A 57 7.55 -4.89 8.00
CA ASN A 57 8.16 -6.21 7.86
C ASN A 57 8.55 -6.86 9.19
N GLU A 58 8.10 -6.31 10.32
CA GLU A 58 8.48 -6.78 11.66
C GLU A 58 8.16 -8.26 11.86
N GLU A 59 7.00 -8.69 11.38
CA GLU A 59 6.56 -10.08 11.48
C GLU A 59 7.50 -11.02 10.69
N GLU A 60 7.93 -10.62 9.49
CA GLU A 60 8.90 -11.41 8.72
C GLU A 60 10.26 -11.48 9.41
N ILE A 61 10.74 -10.37 9.97
CA ILE A 61 12.00 -10.34 10.71
C ILE A 61 11.91 -11.26 11.93
N ASP A 62 10.84 -11.18 12.73
CA ASP A 62 10.65 -12.03 13.90
C ASP A 62 10.62 -13.52 13.54
N ILE A 63 9.97 -13.88 12.43
CA ILE A 63 9.95 -15.26 11.94
C ILE A 63 11.36 -15.73 11.54
N ILE A 64 12.13 -14.90 10.84
CA ILE A 64 13.51 -15.21 10.42
C ILE A 64 14.39 -15.38 11.67
N SER A 65 14.35 -14.41 12.58
CA SER A 65 15.11 -14.43 13.83
C SER A 65 14.79 -15.66 14.67
N THR A 66 13.51 -16.01 14.81
CA THR A 66 13.06 -17.20 15.54
C THR A 66 13.56 -18.48 14.89
N LYS A 67 13.51 -18.59 13.54
CA LYS A 67 14.03 -19.78 12.83
C LYS A 67 15.53 -19.95 12.99
N VAL A 68 16.28 -18.86 13.05
CA VAL A 68 17.73 -18.87 13.26
C VAL A 68 18.05 -19.23 14.71
N LEU A 69 17.32 -18.66 15.66
CA LEU A 69 17.45 -18.96 17.08
C LEU A 69 17.26 -20.47 17.36
N LEU A 70 16.32 -21.12 16.68
CA LEU A 70 16.08 -22.56 16.78
C LEU A 70 17.26 -23.44 16.30
N LYS A 71 18.25 -22.87 15.61
CA LYS A 71 19.50 -23.57 15.24
C LYS A 71 20.54 -23.57 16.36
N TYR A 72 20.39 -22.69 17.35
CA TYR A 72 21.27 -22.64 18.51
C TYR A 72 20.83 -23.65 19.58
N PRO A 73 21.76 -24.18 20.40
CA PRO A 73 21.44 -25.01 21.54
C PRO A 73 20.47 -24.29 22.50
N ALA A 74 19.51 -25.00 23.10
CA ALA A 74 18.48 -24.40 23.96
C ALA A 74 19.05 -23.56 25.12
N LYS A 75 20.23 -23.91 25.61
CA LYS A 75 20.97 -23.17 26.65
C LYS A 75 21.44 -21.76 26.21
N ASP A 76 21.59 -21.56 24.90
CA ASP A 76 22.08 -20.31 24.31
C ASP A 76 20.93 -19.48 23.70
N GLN A 77 19.69 -19.99 23.74
CA GLN A 77 18.48 -19.29 23.26
C GLN A 77 17.98 -18.25 24.26
N THR A 78 18.81 -17.25 24.56
CA THR A 78 18.43 -16.14 25.45
C THR A 78 17.61 -15.09 24.70
N GLU A 79 16.80 -14.31 25.43
CA GLU A 79 16.07 -13.17 24.84
C GLU A 79 17.04 -12.13 24.25
N GLU A 80 18.21 -11.94 24.86
CA GLU A 80 19.27 -11.05 24.34
C GLU A 80 19.74 -11.49 22.95
N LEU A 81 19.93 -12.81 22.75
CA LEU A 81 20.30 -13.34 21.43
C LEU A 81 19.16 -13.16 20.43
N LYS A 82 17.91 -13.37 20.84
CA LYS A 82 16.74 -13.14 19.99
C LYS A 82 16.66 -11.69 19.53
N GLU A 83 16.83 -10.73 20.45
CA GLU A 83 16.81 -9.31 20.14
C GLU A 83 17.98 -8.90 19.22
N SER A 84 19.17 -9.46 19.47
CA SER A 84 20.35 -9.24 18.61
C SER A 84 20.13 -9.76 17.19
N LEU A 85 19.59 -10.97 17.03
CA LEU A 85 19.22 -11.53 15.72
C LEU A 85 18.17 -10.66 15.02
N PHE A 86 17.15 -10.20 15.76
CA PHE A 86 16.14 -9.30 15.22
C PHE A 86 16.75 -8.01 14.69
N LYS A 87 17.58 -7.32 15.48
CA LYS A 87 18.27 -6.09 15.06
C LYS A 87 19.16 -6.32 13.83
N PHE A 88 19.90 -7.43 13.81
CA PHE A 88 20.75 -7.80 12.68
C PHE A 88 19.96 -7.97 11.38
N TYR A 89 18.90 -8.79 11.40
CA TYR A 89 18.07 -9.03 10.21
C TYR A 89 17.25 -7.80 9.81
N GLN A 90 16.81 -7.00 10.79
CA GLN A 90 16.15 -5.73 10.53
C GLN A 90 17.07 -4.76 9.78
N SER A 91 18.34 -4.64 10.20
CA SER A 91 19.32 -3.81 9.50
C SER A 91 19.53 -4.28 8.06
N PHE A 92 19.78 -5.59 7.87
CA PHE A 92 19.99 -6.16 6.54
C PHE A 92 18.78 -5.97 5.61
N TYR A 93 17.57 -6.17 6.13
CA TYR A 93 16.35 -5.96 5.35
C TYR A 93 16.15 -4.49 4.99
N ASN A 94 16.39 -3.59 5.93
CA ASN A 94 16.28 -2.15 5.70
C ASN A 94 17.21 -1.70 4.58
N ASP A 95 18.45 -2.19 4.54
CA ASP A 95 19.40 -1.87 3.48
C ASP A 95 18.96 -2.42 2.12
N PHE A 96 18.38 -3.62 2.08
CA PHE A 96 17.87 -4.22 0.85
C PHE A 96 16.67 -3.44 0.29
N ILE A 97 15.69 -3.13 1.16
CA ILE A 97 14.44 -2.46 0.76
C ILE A 97 14.67 -0.98 0.44
N ARG A 98 15.62 -0.31 1.11
CA ARG A 98 15.98 1.09 0.89
C ARG A 98 16.08 1.46 -0.59
N ASN A 99 16.89 0.72 -1.35
CA ASN A 99 17.14 1.02 -2.76
C ASN A 99 15.89 0.84 -3.64
N ILE A 100 15.00 -0.07 -3.25
CA ILE A 100 13.74 -0.34 -3.97
C ILE A 100 12.72 0.74 -3.63
N VAL A 101 12.64 1.15 -2.36
CA VAL A 101 11.67 2.10 -1.86
C VAL A 101 12.01 3.51 -2.33
N ILE A 102 13.23 4.01 -2.11
CA ILE A 102 13.63 5.37 -2.53
C ILE A 102 13.30 5.60 -4.01
N LYS A 103 13.67 4.66 -4.89
CA LYS A 103 13.43 4.78 -6.33
C LYS A 103 11.95 4.86 -6.70
N LYS A 104 11.09 4.16 -5.96
CA LYS A 104 9.64 4.10 -6.25
C LYS A 104 8.85 5.18 -5.54
N LEU A 105 9.39 5.72 -4.45
CA LEU A 105 8.66 6.61 -3.56
C LEU A 105 8.35 7.95 -4.25
N ALA A 106 9.31 8.53 -4.97
CA ALA A 106 9.12 9.77 -5.73
C ALA A 106 8.02 9.61 -6.80
N ASP A 107 8.08 8.53 -7.59
CA ASP A 107 7.07 8.22 -8.61
C ASP A 107 5.67 8.03 -7.99
N ILE A 108 5.61 7.37 -6.85
CA ILE A 108 4.34 7.11 -6.16
C ILE A 108 3.76 8.36 -5.52
N LYS A 109 4.59 9.21 -4.91
CA LYS A 109 4.18 10.51 -4.39
C LYS A 109 3.57 11.36 -5.50
N LEU A 110 4.25 11.44 -6.65
CA LEU A 110 3.79 12.21 -7.80
C LEU A 110 2.47 11.66 -8.36
N THR A 111 2.39 10.35 -8.61
CA THR A 111 1.19 9.71 -9.16
C THR A 111 0.01 9.75 -8.19
N TYR A 112 0.26 9.63 -6.88
CA TYR A 112 -0.73 9.81 -5.83
C TYR A 112 -1.29 11.23 -5.85
N SER A 113 -0.44 12.26 -5.72
CA SER A 113 -0.88 13.67 -5.68
C SER A 113 -1.68 14.04 -6.92
N THR A 114 -1.18 13.69 -8.10
CA THR A 114 -1.87 13.91 -9.38
C THR A 114 -3.25 13.24 -9.42
N SER A 115 -3.39 12.08 -8.79
CA SER A 115 -4.66 11.36 -8.74
C SER A 115 -5.65 11.98 -7.78
N ILE A 116 -5.17 12.49 -6.64
CA ILE A 116 -6.00 13.22 -5.68
C ILE A 116 -6.50 14.53 -6.29
N GLU A 117 -5.67 15.26 -7.02
CA GLU A 117 -6.08 16.46 -7.76
C GLU A 117 -7.17 16.14 -8.80
N LYS A 118 -6.99 15.06 -9.57
CA LYS A 118 -8.03 14.58 -10.50
C LYS A 118 -9.31 14.20 -9.76
N LEU A 119 -9.20 13.56 -8.60
CA LEU A 119 -10.36 13.22 -7.77
C LEU A 119 -11.09 14.47 -7.29
N ALA A 120 -10.38 15.56 -6.99
CA ALA A 120 -10.98 16.79 -6.49
C ALA A 120 -12.00 17.39 -7.47
N SER A 121 -11.78 17.20 -8.78
CA SER A 121 -12.71 17.67 -9.81
C SER A 121 -14.09 16.97 -9.79
N ILE A 122 -14.17 15.74 -9.25
CA ILE A 122 -15.41 14.95 -9.21
C ILE A 122 -15.92 14.68 -7.79
N LYS A 123 -15.03 14.67 -6.80
CA LYS A 123 -15.28 14.31 -5.40
C LYS A 123 -14.37 15.11 -4.46
N PRO A 124 -14.58 16.42 -4.32
CA PRO A 124 -13.70 17.31 -3.55
C PRO A 124 -13.57 16.91 -2.08
N VAL A 125 -14.64 16.44 -1.44
CA VAL A 125 -14.62 16.04 -0.03
C VAL A 125 -13.73 14.83 0.23
N ILE A 126 -13.73 13.84 -0.69
CA ILE A 126 -12.86 12.66 -0.55
C ILE A 126 -11.41 13.04 -0.85
N ALA A 127 -11.20 13.88 -1.88
CA ALA A 127 -9.87 14.38 -2.22
C ALA A 127 -9.24 15.18 -1.06
N TYR A 128 -10.01 16.06 -0.41
CA TYR A 128 -9.56 16.81 0.76
C TYR A 128 -9.14 15.87 1.91
N ARG A 129 -9.94 14.84 2.20
CA ARG A 129 -9.59 13.84 3.23
C ARG A 129 -8.29 13.09 2.91
N LEU A 130 -8.15 12.63 1.67
CA LEU A 130 -6.94 11.93 1.23
C LEU A 130 -5.71 12.85 1.23
N HIS A 131 -5.89 14.12 0.89
CA HIS A 131 -4.80 15.07 0.86
C HIS A 131 -4.33 15.47 2.27
N GLY A 132 -5.26 15.81 3.18
CA GLY A 132 -4.93 16.44 4.45
C GLY A 132 -5.23 15.65 5.72
N LYS A 133 -6.01 14.56 5.68
CA LYS A 133 -6.38 13.81 6.90
C LYS A 133 -5.61 12.51 7.07
N THR A 134 -5.23 11.85 5.98
CA THR A 134 -4.60 10.52 6.05
C THR A 134 -3.08 10.55 6.26
N GLU A 135 -2.46 11.72 6.40
CA GLU A 135 -0.99 11.91 6.61
C GLU A 135 -0.12 11.09 5.63
N ILE A 136 -0.67 10.66 4.48
CA ILE A 136 0.01 9.73 3.56
C ILE A 136 1.25 10.40 2.97
N ILE A 137 1.12 11.66 2.54
CA ILE A 137 2.26 12.43 2.00
C ILE A 137 3.31 12.63 3.09
N GLU A 138 2.91 13.00 4.30
CA GLU A 138 3.82 13.21 5.42
C GLU A 138 4.54 11.92 5.82
N THR A 139 3.83 10.78 5.78
CA THR A 139 4.40 9.46 6.00
C THR A 139 5.40 9.11 4.90
N LEU A 140 5.06 9.34 3.64
CA LEU A 140 5.99 9.12 2.52
C LEU A 140 7.22 10.02 2.65
N ASP A 141 7.05 11.29 3.02
CA ASP A 141 8.16 12.23 3.20
C ASP A 141 9.04 11.86 4.39
N SER A 142 8.44 11.34 5.46
CA SER A 142 9.16 10.79 6.60
C SER A 142 9.98 9.57 6.20
N ILE A 143 9.42 8.69 5.36
CA ILE A 143 10.13 7.53 4.80
C ILE A 143 11.28 7.99 3.88
N GLU A 144 11.04 8.97 3.01
CA GLU A 144 12.05 9.52 2.11
C GLU A 144 13.21 10.14 2.88
N SER A 145 12.89 11.00 3.85
CA SER A 145 13.85 11.66 4.71
C SER A 145 14.64 10.64 5.52
N TYR A 146 13.98 9.63 6.06
CA TYR A 146 14.62 8.55 6.80
C TYR A 146 15.66 7.80 5.95
N TYR A 147 15.26 7.29 4.78
CA TYR A 147 16.17 6.52 3.92
C TYR A 147 17.19 7.39 3.16
N GLY A 148 16.85 8.66 2.91
CA GLY A 148 17.69 9.67 2.26
C GLY A 148 18.77 10.22 3.18
N ASN A 149 18.44 10.67 4.40
CA ASN A 149 19.42 11.19 5.37
C ASN A 149 20.40 10.12 5.86
N PHE A 150 20.02 8.84 5.77
CA PHE A 150 20.92 7.72 6.04
C PHE A 150 22.04 7.59 5.01
N LEU A 151 21.98 8.27 3.85
CA LEU A 151 23.08 8.30 2.86
C LEU A 151 24.19 9.27 3.30
N GLU A 152 23.80 10.37 3.95
CA GLU A 152 24.73 11.41 4.36
C GLU A 152 25.41 11.08 5.70
N LYS A 153 24.64 10.56 6.67
CA LYS A 153 25.15 10.31 8.03
C LYS A 153 25.94 9.02 8.23
N SER A 154 25.77 7.99 7.39
CA SER A 154 26.54 6.73 7.54
C SER A 154 28.04 6.90 7.26
N THR A 155 28.42 8.03 6.69
CA THR A 155 29.81 8.41 6.42
C THR A 155 30.50 9.07 7.61
N GLU A 156 29.76 9.47 8.67
CA GLU A 156 30.28 10.35 9.74
C GLU A 156 29.97 9.92 11.19
N SER A 157 29.10 8.94 11.48
CA SER A 157 28.56 8.78 12.85
C SER A 157 29.32 7.84 13.80
N SER A 158 29.51 8.31 15.04
CA SER A 158 29.98 7.57 16.23
C SER A 158 28.88 6.68 16.86
N GLU A 159 29.29 5.71 17.70
CA GLU A 159 28.42 4.71 18.37
C GLU A 159 27.18 5.30 19.09
N GLU A 160 27.28 6.47 19.74
CA GLU A 160 26.14 7.09 20.45
C GLU A 160 25.00 7.57 19.52
N THR A 161 25.32 7.91 18.28
CA THR A 161 24.32 8.28 17.28
C THR A 161 23.54 7.07 16.78
N GLU A 162 24.14 5.86 16.79
CA GLU A 162 23.49 4.65 16.30
C GLU A 162 22.37 4.17 17.25
N ASP A 163 22.55 4.28 18.56
CA ASP A 163 21.55 3.83 19.54
C ASP A 163 20.28 4.68 19.54
N ILE A 164 20.42 6.02 19.51
CA ILE A 164 19.27 6.94 19.43
C ILE A 164 18.55 6.78 18.08
N ILE A 165 19.31 6.61 17.00
CA ILE A 165 18.76 6.33 15.68
C ILE A 165 18.03 4.97 15.69
N SER A 166 18.54 3.93 16.34
CA SER A 166 17.92 2.60 16.41
C SER A 166 16.60 2.58 17.19
N PHE A 167 16.51 3.33 18.30
CA PHE A 167 15.29 3.40 19.13
C PHE A 167 14.17 4.20 18.43
N PHE A 168 14.50 5.31 17.78
CA PHE A 168 13.54 6.04 16.92
C PHE A 168 13.16 5.25 15.65
N LYS A 169 14.09 4.43 15.13
CA LYS A 169 13.94 3.62 13.92
C LYS A 169 12.87 2.54 14.00
N SER A 170 12.84 1.75 15.07
CA SER A 170 11.98 0.56 15.10
C SER A 170 10.55 0.90 15.48
N ASN A 171 10.35 1.72 16.51
CA ASN A 171 9.03 1.81 17.15
C ASN A 171 8.17 2.92 16.54
N VAL A 172 8.74 4.12 16.34
CA VAL A 172 7.97 5.29 15.90
C VAL A 172 7.60 5.18 14.42
N ILE A 173 8.57 4.86 13.55
CA ILE A 173 8.32 4.74 12.11
C ILE A 173 7.37 3.59 11.82
N SER A 174 7.54 2.44 12.48
CA SER A 174 6.67 1.29 12.30
C SER A 174 5.23 1.56 12.73
N GLU A 175 5.04 2.20 13.89
CA GLU A 175 3.71 2.58 14.36
C GLU A 175 3.02 3.59 13.43
N VAL A 176 3.76 4.61 12.97
CA VAL A 176 3.25 5.58 11.98
C VAL A 176 2.85 4.87 10.69
N ILE A 177 3.70 3.99 10.16
CA ILE A 177 3.40 3.22 8.94
C ILE A 177 2.16 2.33 9.16
N ALA A 178 2.05 1.64 10.29
CA ALA A 178 0.91 0.78 10.60
C ALA A 178 -0.41 1.56 10.68
N ASN A 179 -0.40 2.73 11.33
CA ASN A 179 -1.54 3.62 11.40
C ASN A 179 -1.93 4.14 10.01
N THR A 180 -0.95 4.60 9.23
CA THR A 180 -1.17 5.07 7.84
C THR A 180 -1.71 3.97 6.94
N ILE A 181 -1.26 2.71 7.09
CA ILE A 181 -1.81 1.56 6.36
C ILE A 181 -3.30 1.36 6.70
N SER A 182 -3.65 1.40 7.99
CA SER A 182 -5.04 1.23 8.44
C SER A 182 -5.96 2.32 7.86
N ASP A 183 -5.49 3.55 7.89
CA ASP A 183 -6.21 4.71 7.35
C ASP A 183 -6.36 4.64 5.84
N LEU A 184 -5.29 4.26 5.15
CA LEU A 184 -5.28 4.06 3.71
C LEU A 184 -6.20 2.90 3.29
N GLU A 185 -6.20 1.77 4.00
CA GLU A 185 -7.12 0.66 3.73
C GLU A 185 -8.59 1.10 3.83
N ARG A 186 -8.92 1.94 4.82
CA ARG A 186 -10.25 2.49 5.01
C ARG A 186 -10.65 3.40 3.85
N GLU A 187 -9.76 4.29 3.41
CA GLU A 187 -10.03 5.15 2.24
C GLU A 187 -10.13 4.36 0.94
N ILE A 188 -9.29 3.34 0.75
CA ILE A 188 -9.37 2.41 -0.39
C ILE A 188 -10.75 1.75 -0.45
N ARG A 189 -11.29 1.28 0.67
CA ARG A 189 -12.64 0.70 0.72
C ARG A 189 -13.71 1.73 0.35
N LEU A 190 -13.61 2.96 0.85
CA LEU A 190 -14.57 4.03 0.51
C LEU A 190 -14.56 4.37 -0.99
N ILE A 191 -13.37 4.49 -1.59
CA ILE A 191 -13.25 4.74 -3.03
C ILE A 191 -13.74 3.54 -3.83
N ALA A 192 -13.36 2.32 -3.44
CA ALA A 192 -13.80 1.10 -4.10
C ALA A 192 -15.34 0.98 -4.12
N PHE A 193 -16.00 1.31 -3.02
CA PHE A 193 -17.46 1.36 -2.95
C PHE A 193 -18.04 2.38 -3.94
N SER A 194 -17.39 3.53 -4.07
CA SER A 194 -17.81 4.57 -5.01
C SER A 194 -17.54 4.26 -6.48
N VAL A 195 -16.67 3.29 -6.78
CA VAL A 195 -16.47 2.70 -8.13
C VAL A 195 -17.57 1.68 -8.44
N GLY A 196 -18.00 0.92 -7.43
CA GLY A 196 -19.11 -0.01 -7.48
C GLY A 196 -18.96 -1.17 -6.49
N PHE A 197 -20.09 -1.75 -6.09
CA PHE A 197 -20.15 -2.83 -5.09
C PHE A 197 -19.25 -4.03 -5.42
N VAL A 198 -19.17 -4.44 -6.69
CA VAL A 198 -18.28 -5.54 -7.12
C VAL A 198 -16.80 -5.22 -6.86
N THR A 199 -16.37 -3.99 -7.15
CA THR A 199 -14.98 -3.56 -6.92
C THR A 199 -14.67 -3.52 -5.42
N TRP A 200 -15.60 -2.98 -4.62
CA TRP A 200 -15.50 -2.99 -3.17
C TRP A 200 -15.36 -4.40 -2.60
N PHE A 201 -16.23 -5.32 -3.03
CA PHE A 201 -16.20 -6.69 -2.55
C PHE A 201 -14.89 -7.40 -2.92
N LYS A 202 -14.39 -7.21 -4.14
CA LYS A 202 -13.09 -7.76 -4.56
C LYS A 202 -11.94 -7.25 -3.71
N ILE A 203 -11.91 -5.96 -3.40
CA ILE A 203 -10.86 -5.36 -2.56
C ILE A 203 -10.97 -5.83 -1.11
N PHE A 204 -12.19 -5.89 -0.58
CA PHE A 204 -12.45 -6.42 0.75
C PHE A 204 -11.96 -7.87 0.89
N LEU A 205 -12.25 -8.71 -0.11
CA LEU A 205 -11.75 -10.08 -0.17
C LEU A 205 -10.22 -10.11 -0.32
N SER A 206 -9.63 -9.23 -1.13
CA SER A 206 -8.17 -9.14 -1.30
C SER A 206 -7.50 -8.84 0.03
N PHE A 207 -7.91 -7.79 0.76
CA PHE A 207 -7.31 -7.46 2.06
C PHE A 207 -7.44 -8.57 3.10
N ARG A 208 -8.55 -9.32 3.09
CA ARG A 208 -8.74 -10.46 4.00
C ARG A 208 -7.90 -11.68 3.61
N SER A 209 -7.84 -11.98 2.31
CA SER A 209 -7.13 -13.15 1.76
C SER A 209 -5.62 -12.93 1.74
N ASP A 210 -5.18 -11.73 1.38
CA ASP A 210 -3.78 -11.40 1.16
C ASP A 210 -3.00 -11.41 2.48
N LYS A 211 -3.56 -10.97 3.61
CA LYS A 211 -2.84 -11.05 4.91
C LYS A 211 -2.41 -12.47 5.25
N ASN A 212 -3.28 -13.47 5.05
CA ASN A 212 -2.94 -14.86 5.37
C ASN A 212 -2.18 -15.56 4.24
N ARG A 213 -2.56 -15.32 2.97
CA ARG A 213 -1.92 -15.95 1.82
C ARG A 213 -0.50 -15.43 1.63
N ILE A 214 -0.31 -14.12 1.61
CA ILE A 214 1.01 -13.49 1.47
C ILE A 214 1.90 -13.95 2.63
N ARG A 215 1.38 -13.98 3.86
CA ARG A 215 2.13 -14.51 5.01
C ARG A 215 2.57 -15.96 4.78
N SER A 216 1.66 -16.86 4.39
CA SER A 216 2.01 -18.25 4.13
C SER A 216 3.03 -18.43 3.00
N GLU A 217 2.92 -17.63 1.92
CA GLU A 217 3.85 -17.66 0.80
C GLU A 217 5.21 -17.08 1.16
N ARG A 218 5.25 -15.98 1.94
CA ARG A 218 6.48 -15.40 2.46
C ARG A 218 7.20 -16.40 3.38
N ILE A 219 6.47 -17.04 4.30
CA ILE A 219 7.02 -18.09 5.19
C ILE A 219 7.61 -19.24 4.36
N LYS A 220 6.88 -19.75 3.37
CA LYS A 220 7.38 -20.81 2.47
C LYS A 220 8.64 -20.41 1.71
N ARG A 221 8.72 -19.16 1.22
CA ARG A 221 9.94 -18.66 0.56
C ARG A 221 11.10 -18.57 1.54
N ILE A 222 10.85 -18.08 2.76
CA ILE A 222 11.86 -18.06 3.82
C ILE A 222 12.37 -19.49 4.06
N ASP A 223 11.47 -20.47 4.22
CA ASP A 223 11.85 -21.89 4.37
C ASP A 223 12.72 -22.39 3.22
N GLN A 224 12.32 -22.12 1.97
CA GLN A 224 13.10 -22.51 0.79
C GLN A 224 14.49 -21.86 0.75
N LEU A 225 14.60 -20.59 1.15
CA LEU A 225 15.89 -19.89 1.23
C LEU A 225 16.77 -20.49 2.32
N PHE A 226 16.20 -20.84 3.49
CA PHE A 226 16.92 -21.52 4.56
C PHE A 226 17.36 -22.94 4.15
N GLU A 227 16.51 -23.70 3.47
CA GLU A 227 16.87 -25.02 2.93
C GLU A 227 18.00 -24.92 1.91
N LYS A 228 17.91 -23.96 0.98
CA LYS A 228 18.95 -23.71 -0.03
C LYS A 228 20.27 -23.28 0.63
N ALA A 229 20.22 -22.33 1.56
CA ALA A 229 21.40 -21.87 2.29
C ALA A 229 22.05 -23.00 3.11
N ASN A 230 21.25 -23.82 3.81
CA ASN A 230 21.78 -24.97 4.54
C ASN A 230 22.45 -25.99 3.60
N LYS A 231 21.88 -26.24 2.43
CA LYS A 231 22.45 -27.14 1.43
C LYS A 231 23.78 -26.63 0.87
N GLU A 232 23.89 -25.33 0.65
CA GLU A 232 25.11 -24.69 0.12
C GLU A 232 26.21 -24.54 1.19
N LEU A 233 25.85 -24.18 2.42
CA LEU A 233 26.80 -23.94 3.51
C LEU A 233 27.22 -25.22 4.26
N PHE A 234 26.34 -26.23 4.33
CA PHE A 234 26.59 -27.48 5.05
C PHE A 234 26.28 -28.72 4.17
N PRO A 235 26.99 -28.91 3.04
CA PRO A 235 26.71 -30.00 2.11
C PRO A 235 26.88 -31.41 2.71
N ASN A 236 27.63 -31.53 3.81
CA ASN A 236 27.95 -32.79 4.47
C ASN A 236 27.12 -33.09 5.74
N ALA A 237 26.24 -32.19 6.19
CA ALA A 237 25.44 -32.40 7.42
C ALA A 237 24.20 -33.28 7.21
N ASN A 238 23.87 -33.61 5.95
CA ASN A 238 22.73 -34.44 5.55
C ASN A 238 23.13 -35.85 5.06
N LYS A 239 24.34 -36.32 5.39
CA LYS A 239 24.76 -37.73 5.26
C LYS A 239 24.74 -38.39 6.62
#